data_AF-A0A815QRQ9-F1
#
_entry.id   AF-A0A815QRQ9-F1
#
_cell.length_a   1.000
_cell.length_b   1.000
_cell.length_c   1.000
_cell.angle_alpha   90.00
_cell.angle_beta   90.00
_cell.angle_gamma   90.00
#
_symmetry.space_group_name_H-M   'P 1'
#
loop_
_entity.id
_entity.type
_entity.pdbx_description
1 polymer ?
#
loop_
_entity_poly.entity_id
_entity_poly.type
_entity_poly.pdbx_seq_one_letter_code
_entity_poly.pdbx_strand_id
1 'polypeptide(L)'
;METDTFFSKYSSSVNERASIESLYPEVSLPRPVRFWLLLFLLIPSAFCSLVLIYYLIVNRNLRNSLNNHVIIVLLIVNFHALIIGFPIQLNFLRLGHVWPEKPITCLAWQFADIGIFTTTVFKSLFPTNYQSLRYKLGGLLNRRIFPFTGRRDMNFNNKQINQIFKHFQQGLHNCDIILTSPEDILSFDLLTIDKCRKNEFNVGRSMLTIQRWLKKYIRDVLDESDEILHVKYQLTYTVGSQEQVDGRTERWKTIQKILELVKKHSANISKCFSEKVCYKPSKRNSAFPQFRLQSHEPYALLSIILTIILETHSSVEHLINKFTCIDIQLFLIVRGLLSLKFLLITFRKRYRVNYGVNPSLSFNRLMAVPFPAKDVVADRPEFGLNNSQLFQCFNCLNEEETDPTSIYDQWVLYEDEKDVPKSIQQWIGVNLKDYQQRIDHLFSTFRYNMIVINYFRHYFVFPREAKQFLYKLVTSAWDLSSSLRSKIITGFSGTNDTQLLLPVHIRQYDLPELQKTDAIVVNNLLKSKNENYQFLYPSM
;
A
#
# COMPACT_ATOMS: atom_id res chain seq x y z
N MET A 1 -18.62 -28.38 -16.68
CA MET A 1 -17.76 -28.85 -17.78
C MET A 1 -16.90 -27.73 -18.41
N GLU A 2 -16.69 -26.60 -17.72
CA GLU A 2 -15.66 -25.58 -18.05
C GLU A 2 -14.74 -25.27 -16.85
N THR A 3 -14.83 -26.04 -15.76
CA THR A 3 -13.98 -25.95 -14.57
C THR A 3 -12.75 -26.87 -14.64
N ASP A 4 -12.75 -27.84 -15.55
CA ASP A 4 -11.67 -28.82 -15.67
C ASP A 4 -10.53 -28.37 -16.61
N THR A 5 -10.78 -27.35 -17.44
CA THR A 5 -9.75 -26.77 -18.33
C THR A 5 -8.84 -25.76 -17.62
N PHE A 6 -9.24 -25.24 -16.45
CA PHE A 6 -8.40 -24.34 -15.64
C PHE A 6 -7.43 -25.12 -14.73
N PHE A 7 -7.85 -26.28 -14.21
CA PHE A 7 -6.99 -27.17 -13.41
C PHE A 7 -5.94 -27.91 -14.25
N SER A 8 -6.22 -28.19 -15.52
CA SER A 8 -5.26 -28.76 -16.48
C SER A 8 -4.11 -27.80 -16.86
N LYS A 9 -4.38 -26.49 -16.93
CA LYS A 9 -3.37 -25.47 -17.24
C LYS A 9 -2.53 -25.05 -16.02
N TYR A 10 -3.06 -25.23 -14.81
CA TYR A 10 -2.31 -24.96 -13.57
C TYR A 10 -1.43 -26.14 -13.16
N SER A 11 -1.87 -27.40 -13.36
CA SER A 11 -1.06 -28.60 -13.10
C SER A 11 0.15 -28.74 -14.04
N SER A 12 0.06 -28.25 -15.28
CA SER A 12 1.19 -28.19 -16.21
C SER A 12 2.27 -27.17 -15.80
N SER A 13 1.90 -26.07 -15.13
CA SER A 13 2.86 -25.08 -14.61
C SER A 13 3.51 -25.46 -13.26
N VAL A 14 2.95 -26.45 -12.56
CA VAL A 14 3.48 -26.95 -11.27
C VAL A 14 4.45 -28.12 -11.49
N ASN A 15 4.28 -28.91 -12.56
CA ASN A 15 5.20 -30.00 -12.90
C ASN A 15 6.55 -29.52 -13.49
N GLU A 16 6.69 -28.25 -13.88
CA GLU A 16 7.99 -27.68 -14.29
C GLU A 16 8.81 -27.05 -13.14
N ARG A 17 8.32 -27.08 -11.90
CA ARG A 17 9.13 -26.72 -10.72
C ARG A 17 9.72 -27.91 -9.98
N ALA A 18 9.37 -29.13 -10.38
CA ALA A 18 9.99 -30.37 -9.89
C ALA A 18 11.29 -30.74 -10.63
N SER A 19 11.83 -29.84 -11.46
CA SER A 19 13.10 -30.02 -12.20
C SER A 19 14.21 -29.03 -11.82
N ILE A 20 14.03 -28.23 -10.76
CA ILE A 20 15.13 -27.41 -10.18
C ILE A 20 15.67 -28.04 -8.87
N GLU A 21 15.07 -29.12 -8.39
CA GLU A 21 15.64 -29.99 -7.34
C GLU A 21 16.82 -30.84 -7.83
N SER A 22 17.24 -30.71 -9.10
CA SER A 22 18.29 -31.54 -9.72
C SER A 22 19.59 -30.82 -10.08
N LEU A 23 19.85 -29.59 -9.62
CA LEU A 23 21.12 -28.92 -9.96
C LEU A 23 22.25 -29.03 -8.93
N TYR A 24 22.04 -29.56 -7.72
CA TYR A 24 23.12 -30.09 -6.87
C TYR A 24 22.54 -31.11 -5.88
N PRO A 25 22.73 -32.43 -6.07
CA PRO A 25 22.48 -33.36 -4.98
C PRO A 25 23.44 -33.01 -3.85
N GLU A 26 22.92 -32.64 -2.67
CA GLU A 26 23.73 -32.61 -1.45
C GLU A 26 24.34 -34.00 -1.29
N VAL A 27 25.65 -34.11 -1.50
CA VAL A 27 26.37 -35.32 -1.12
C VAL A 27 26.28 -35.40 0.40
N SER A 28 25.35 -36.23 0.88
CA SER A 28 25.18 -36.54 2.30
C SER A 28 26.32 -37.45 2.76
N LEU A 29 27.55 -36.92 2.76
CA LEU A 29 28.73 -37.63 3.27
C LEU A 29 28.40 -38.16 4.68
N PRO A 30 28.59 -39.46 4.96
CA PRO A 30 28.36 -40.03 6.28
C PRO A 30 29.14 -39.25 7.35
N ARG A 31 28.57 -39.12 8.56
CA ARG A 31 29.23 -38.48 9.73
C ARG A 31 30.70 -38.89 9.92
N PRO A 32 31.10 -40.18 9.81
CA PRO A 32 32.50 -40.56 9.94
C PRO A 32 33.38 -40.00 8.81
N VAL A 33 32.87 -39.90 7.59
CA VAL A 33 33.63 -39.33 6.46
C VAL A 33 33.84 -37.83 6.65
N ARG A 34 32.81 -37.11 7.11
CA ARG A 34 32.91 -35.68 7.45
C ARG A 34 33.90 -35.44 8.60
N PHE A 35 33.88 -36.30 9.61
CA PHE A 35 34.81 -36.23 10.74
C PHE A 35 36.27 -36.33 10.27
N TRP A 36 36.61 -37.38 9.50
CA TRP A 36 37.99 -37.59 9.05
C TRP A 36 38.46 -36.51 8.06
N LEU A 37 37.60 -36.06 7.15
CA LEU A 37 37.93 -34.96 6.23
C LEU A 37 38.22 -33.65 6.98
N LEU A 38 37.36 -33.29 7.94
CA LEU A 38 37.54 -32.08 8.74
C LEU A 38 38.78 -32.18 9.63
N LEU A 39 39.03 -33.34 10.25
CA LEU A 39 40.21 -33.54 11.09
C LEU A 39 41.51 -33.42 10.27
N PHE A 40 41.54 -34.01 9.08
CA PHE A 40 42.70 -33.97 8.18
C PHE A 40 43.01 -32.55 7.69
N LEU A 41 42.00 -31.73 7.44
CA LEU A 41 42.18 -30.33 7.02
C LEU A 41 42.48 -29.39 8.19
N LEU A 42 41.96 -29.70 9.38
CA LEU A 42 42.09 -28.83 10.55
C LEU A 42 43.53 -28.77 11.07
N ILE A 43 44.20 -29.92 11.19
CA ILE A 43 45.55 -30.00 11.78
C ILE A 43 46.56 -29.14 10.98
N PRO A 44 46.66 -29.26 9.64
CA PRO A 44 47.55 -28.41 8.84
C PRO A 44 47.14 -26.93 8.85
N SER A 45 45.84 -26.63 8.84
CA SER A 45 45.32 -25.26 8.82
C SER A 45 45.63 -24.51 10.13
N ALA A 46 45.46 -25.18 11.27
CA ALA A 46 45.82 -24.63 12.59
C ALA A 46 47.33 -24.40 12.71
N PHE A 47 48.14 -25.37 12.24
CA PHE A 47 49.60 -25.23 12.23
C PHE A 47 50.06 -24.07 11.34
N CYS A 48 49.54 -23.97 10.12
CA CYS A 48 49.86 -22.89 9.19
C CYS A 48 49.49 -21.52 9.76
N SER A 49 48.29 -21.40 10.35
CA SER A 49 47.83 -20.16 10.98
C SER A 49 48.72 -19.74 12.16
N LEU A 50 49.15 -20.69 13.00
CA LEU A 50 50.09 -20.43 14.10
C LEU A 50 51.44 -19.92 13.59
N VAL A 51 52.00 -20.57 12.56
CA VAL A 51 53.28 -20.19 11.95
C VAL A 51 53.22 -18.80 11.33
N LEU A 52 52.12 -18.46 10.63
CA LEU A 52 51.93 -17.13 10.04
C LEU A 52 51.79 -16.04 11.11
N ILE A 53 51.02 -16.29 12.18
CA ILE A 53 50.90 -15.37 13.32
C ILE A 53 52.27 -15.15 13.95
N TYR A 54 53.02 -16.22 14.21
CA TYR A 54 54.37 -16.14 14.77
C TYR A 54 55.30 -15.32 13.87
N TYR A 55 55.34 -15.63 12.57
CA TYR A 55 56.19 -14.95 11.59
C TYR A 55 55.89 -13.44 11.50
N LEU A 56 54.60 -13.06 11.49
CA LEU A 56 54.17 -11.67 11.40
C LEU A 56 54.39 -10.87 12.70
N ILE A 57 54.35 -11.52 13.87
CA ILE A 57 54.57 -10.86 15.17
C ILE A 57 56.06 -10.70 15.50
N VAL A 58 56.88 -11.69 15.15
CA VAL A 58 58.33 -11.70 15.46
C VAL A 58 59.11 -10.79 14.53
N ASN A 59 58.74 -10.72 13.25
CA ASN A 59 59.42 -9.82 12.32
C ASN A 59 58.96 -8.37 12.53
N ARG A 60 59.83 -7.57 13.18
CA ARG A 60 59.56 -6.17 13.55
C ARG A 60 59.14 -5.29 12.37
N ASN A 61 59.68 -5.54 11.17
CA ASN A 61 59.36 -4.76 9.97
C ASN A 61 57.96 -5.09 9.44
N LEU A 62 57.53 -6.35 9.53
CA LEU A 62 56.20 -6.78 9.11
C LEU A 62 55.14 -6.35 10.12
N ARG A 63 55.42 -6.45 11.42
CA ARG A 63 54.48 -6.04 12.48
C ARG A 63 54.12 -4.56 12.41
N ASN A 64 55.09 -3.69 12.10
CA ASN A 64 54.86 -2.25 12.09
C ASN A 64 54.06 -1.73 10.87
N SER A 65 53.83 -2.57 9.86
CA SER A 65 53.02 -2.21 8.69
C SER A 65 51.53 -2.27 9.01
N LEU A 66 50.80 -1.18 8.74
CA LEU A 66 49.38 -1.05 9.09
C LEU A 66 48.49 -2.13 8.46
N ASN A 67 48.80 -2.52 7.21
CA ASN A 67 48.09 -3.58 6.50
C ASN A 67 48.22 -4.94 7.20
N ASN A 68 49.37 -5.20 7.82
CA ASN A 68 49.63 -6.45 8.51
C ASN A 68 48.92 -6.53 9.87
N HIS A 69 48.55 -5.41 10.50
CA HIS A 69 47.74 -5.44 11.72
C HIS A 69 46.35 -6.03 11.46
N VAL A 70 45.70 -5.67 10.34
CA VAL A 70 44.40 -6.25 9.95
C VAL A 70 44.54 -7.75 9.70
N ILE A 71 45.61 -8.15 9.00
CA ILE A 71 45.90 -9.56 8.72
C ILE A 71 46.17 -10.34 10.01
N ILE A 72 46.93 -9.78 10.96
CA ILE A 72 47.20 -10.39 12.27
C ILE A 72 45.90 -10.57 13.06
N VAL A 73 45.02 -9.56 13.10
CA VAL A 73 43.73 -9.66 13.79
C VAL A 73 42.85 -10.74 13.14
N LEU A 74 42.75 -10.76 11.81
CA LEU A 74 42.02 -11.80 11.08
C LEU A 74 42.58 -13.20 11.33
N LEU A 75 43.90 -13.36 11.34
CA LEU A 75 44.57 -14.63 11.63
C LEU A 75 44.33 -15.08 13.08
N ILE A 76 44.35 -14.17 14.06
CA ILE A 76 44.06 -14.49 15.46
C ILE A 76 42.61 -14.95 15.63
N VAL A 77 41.66 -14.25 15.00
CA VAL A 77 40.24 -14.64 15.02
C VAL A 77 40.03 -16.00 14.33
N ASN A 78 40.68 -16.22 13.18
CA ASN A 78 40.62 -17.49 12.47
C ASN A 78 41.26 -18.63 13.28
N PHE A 79 42.42 -18.40 13.89
CA PHE A 79 43.10 -19.38 14.74
C PHE A 79 42.26 -19.76 15.96
N HIS A 80 41.59 -18.79 16.57
CA HIS A 80 40.63 -19.06 17.64
C HIS A 80 39.48 -19.96 17.18
N ALA A 81 38.92 -19.72 15.98
CA ALA A 81 37.90 -20.59 15.39
C ALA A 81 38.42 -22.02 15.12
N LEU A 82 39.66 -22.15 14.65
CA LEU A 82 40.32 -23.43 14.38
C LEU A 82 40.63 -24.24 15.65
N ILE A 83 40.98 -23.59 16.76
CA ILE A 83 41.35 -24.29 18.00
C ILE A 83 40.15 -24.58 18.90
N ILE A 84 39.08 -23.80 18.80
CA ILE A 84 37.92 -23.92 19.70
C ILE A 84 36.68 -24.41 18.94
N GLY A 85 36.30 -23.73 17.85
CA GLY A 85 35.06 -24.05 17.13
C GLY A 85 35.09 -25.43 16.46
N PHE A 86 36.10 -25.68 15.62
CA PHE A 86 36.18 -26.92 14.83
C PHE A 86 36.42 -28.19 15.68
N PRO A 87 37.25 -28.20 16.74
CA PRO A 87 37.40 -29.38 17.61
C PRO A 87 36.12 -29.77 18.34
N ILE A 88 35.28 -28.80 18.73
CA ILE A 88 33.97 -29.06 19.34
C ILE A 88 33.01 -29.65 18.29
N GLN A 89 33.02 -29.14 17.06
CA GLN A 89 32.25 -29.70 15.94
C GLN A 89 32.70 -31.12 15.56
N LEU A 90 34.00 -31.39 15.58
CA LEU A 90 34.56 -32.74 15.39
C LEU A 90 34.11 -33.68 16.50
N ASN A 91 34.10 -33.21 17.75
CA ASN A 91 33.61 -34.01 18.87
C ASN A 91 32.13 -34.36 18.73
N PHE A 92 31.30 -33.40 18.25
CA PHE A 92 29.90 -33.66 17.91
C PHE A 92 29.73 -34.67 16.78
N LEU A 93 30.53 -34.59 15.72
CA LEU A 93 30.48 -35.57 14.62
C LEU A 93 30.87 -36.99 15.07
N ARG A 94 31.72 -37.10 16.10
CA ARG A 94 32.14 -38.38 16.70
C ARG A 94 31.13 -38.95 17.68
N LEU A 95 30.58 -38.12 18.58
CA LEU A 95 29.77 -38.57 19.72
C LEU A 95 28.26 -38.39 19.51
N GLY A 96 27.85 -37.59 18.52
CA GLY A 96 26.46 -37.21 18.29
C GLY A 96 25.91 -36.20 19.30
N HIS A 97 26.71 -35.76 20.28
CA HIS A 97 26.38 -34.77 21.30
C HIS A 97 27.62 -33.90 21.60
N VAL A 98 27.41 -32.72 22.21
CA VAL A 98 28.48 -31.75 22.49
C VAL A 98 29.01 -31.96 23.91
N TRP A 99 30.27 -32.35 24.05
CA TRP A 99 30.93 -32.45 25.36
C TRP A 99 31.92 -31.28 25.57
N PRO A 100 31.89 -30.58 26.73
CA PRO A 100 31.10 -30.90 27.90
C PRO A 100 29.64 -30.40 27.79
N GLU A 101 28.69 -31.24 28.21
CA GLU A 101 27.24 -30.99 28.20
C GLU A 101 26.78 -29.98 29.28
N LYS A 102 27.69 -29.12 29.74
CA LYS A 102 27.39 -28.18 30.82
C LYS A 102 26.61 -26.98 30.26
N PRO A 103 25.57 -26.50 30.96
CA PRO A 103 24.81 -25.32 30.53
C PRO A 103 25.69 -24.09 30.29
N ILE A 104 26.77 -23.95 31.06
CA ILE A 104 27.72 -22.82 30.99
C ILE A 104 28.50 -22.81 29.67
N THR A 105 28.89 -23.96 29.13
CA THR A 105 29.61 -24.04 27.84
C THR A 105 28.67 -23.77 26.67
N CYS A 106 27.42 -24.23 26.75
CA CYS A 106 26.37 -23.87 25.79
C CYS A 106 26.01 -22.38 25.87
N LEU A 107 25.97 -21.77 27.06
CA LEU A 107 25.69 -20.34 27.29
C LEU A 107 26.82 -19.42 26.79
N ALA A 108 28.08 -19.80 26.96
CA ALA A 108 29.22 -19.06 26.42
C ALA A 108 29.24 -19.09 24.87
N TRP A 109 28.85 -20.22 24.28
CA TRP A 109 28.63 -20.37 22.83
C TRP A 109 27.45 -19.53 22.34
N GLN A 110 26.35 -19.54 23.11
CA GLN A 110 25.21 -18.66 22.92
C GLN A 110 25.60 -17.16 23.02
N PHE A 111 26.50 -16.77 23.94
CA PHE A 111 26.95 -15.38 24.02
C PHE A 111 27.69 -14.91 22.76
N ALA A 112 28.32 -15.84 22.03
CA ALA A 112 28.87 -15.61 20.70
C ALA A 112 27.81 -15.69 19.58
N ASP A 113 26.64 -16.24 19.85
CA ASP A 113 25.58 -16.46 18.86
C ASP A 113 24.19 -16.67 19.52
N ILE A 114 23.39 -15.61 19.74
CA ILE A 114 21.96 -15.77 20.13
C ILE A 114 21.03 -14.80 19.41
N GLY A 115 20.14 -15.39 18.63
CA GLY A 115 18.81 -14.87 18.32
C GLY A 115 18.18 -15.62 17.15
N ILE A 116 16.88 -15.89 17.20
CA ILE A 116 16.11 -15.87 15.93
C ILE A 116 16.05 -14.42 15.53
N PHE A 117 16.51 -14.15 14.33
CA PHE A 117 16.30 -12.87 13.69
C PHE A 117 15.08 -12.99 12.81
N THR A 118 14.14 -12.05 12.95
CA THR A 118 13.14 -11.83 11.91
C THR A 118 13.62 -10.69 11.05
N THR A 119 13.91 -10.97 9.78
CA THR A 119 14.24 -9.94 8.81
C THR A 119 12.95 -9.55 8.09
N THR A 120 12.56 -8.28 8.22
CA THR A 120 11.38 -7.74 7.54
C THR A 120 11.84 -6.94 6.32
N VAL A 121 11.32 -7.30 5.15
CA VAL A 121 11.68 -6.69 3.86
C VAL A 121 10.44 -6.33 3.05
N PHE A 122 10.57 -5.40 2.12
CA PHE A 122 9.50 -5.13 1.16
C PHE A 122 9.15 -6.37 0.33
N LYS A 123 7.88 -6.50 0.00
CA LYS A 123 7.36 -7.64 -0.77
C LYS A 123 7.99 -7.77 -2.16
N SER A 124 8.32 -6.65 -2.80
CA SER A 124 9.05 -6.59 -4.07
C SER A 124 10.49 -7.11 -3.95
N LEU A 125 11.13 -6.92 -2.79
CA LEU A 125 12.50 -7.36 -2.51
C LEU A 125 12.56 -8.76 -1.89
N PHE A 126 11.42 -9.32 -1.51
CA PHE A 126 11.33 -10.60 -0.81
C PHE A 126 12.03 -11.75 -1.57
N PRO A 127 11.81 -11.98 -2.87
CA PRO A 127 12.47 -13.08 -3.58
C PRO A 127 13.99 -12.95 -3.61
N THR A 128 14.49 -11.74 -3.89
CA THR A 128 15.92 -11.44 -3.96
C THR A 128 16.59 -11.61 -2.59
N ASN A 129 15.97 -11.08 -1.53
CA ASN A 129 16.48 -11.21 -0.17
C ASN A 129 16.42 -12.65 0.33
N TYR A 130 15.36 -13.41 -0.01
CA TYR A 130 15.27 -14.83 0.32
C TYR A 130 16.42 -15.64 -0.30
N GLN A 131 16.69 -15.45 -1.60
CA GLN A 131 17.79 -16.15 -2.28
C GLN A 131 19.16 -15.77 -1.69
N SER A 132 19.41 -14.47 -1.51
CA SER A 132 20.66 -13.94 -0.95
C SER A 132 20.92 -14.46 0.47
N LEU A 133 19.94 -14.38 1.36
CA LEU A 133 20.06 -14.85 2.75
C LEU A 133 20.18 -16.37 2.82
N ARG A 134 19.44 -17.11 1.99
CA ARG A 134 19.55 -18.57 1.94
C ARG A 134 20.95 -19.00 1.50
N TYR A 135 21.52 -18.35 0.49
CA TYR A 135 22.88 -18.63 0.04
C TYR A 135 23.91 -18.31 1.12
N LYS A 136 23.83 -17.13 1.73
CA LYS A 136 24.82 -16.65 2.71
C LYS A 136 24.73 -17.35 4.06
N LEU A 137 23.52 -17.54 4.59
CA LEU A 137 23.28 -17.99 5.97
C LEU A 137 22.87 -19.46 6.03
N GLY A 138 22.14 -19.95 5.03
CA GLY A 138 21.78 -21.37 4.90
C GLY A 138 22.95 -22.26 4.53
N GLY A 139 23.98 -21.72 3.86
CA GLY A 139 25.24 -22.40 3.59
C GLY A 139 26.16 -22.41 4.81
N LEU A 140 27.05 -21.42 4.88
CA LEU A 140 28.19 -21.39 5.82
C LEU A 140 27.79 -21.43 7.30
N LEU A 141 26.66 -20.81 7.66
CA LEU A 141 26.19 -20.72 9.05
C LEU A 141 25.12 -21.77 9.37
N ASN A 142 24.70 -22.58 8.39
CA ASN A 142 23.68 -23.61 8.50
C ASN A 142 22.39 -23.13 9.20
N ARG A 143 22.00 -21.87 8.96
CA ARG A 143 20.76 -21.27 9.48
C ARG A 143 19.67 -21.32 8.43
N ARG A 144 18.55 -21.95 8.74
CA ARG A 144 17.46 -22.03 7.77
C ARG A 144 16.74 -20.69 7.67
N ILE A 145 16.38 -20.30 6.46
CA ILE A 145 15.53 -19.14 6.21
C ILE A 145 14.08 -19.62 6.08
N PHE A 146 13.23 -19.26 7.03
CA PHE A 146 11.81 -19.58 7.05
C PHE A 146 10.99 -18.42 6.49
N PRO A 147 10.41 -18.52 5.28
CA PRO A 147 9.52 -17.50 4.77
C PRO A 147 8.18 -17.56 5.51
N PHE A 148 7.76 -16.45 6.12
CA PHE A 148 6.45 -16.31 6.74
C PHE A 148 5.58 -15.34 5.94
N THR A 149 4.41 -15.84 5.52
CA THR A 149 3.39 -15.05 4.83
C THR A 149 2.07 -15.14 5.58
N GLY A 150 1.37 -14.01 5.67
CA GLY A 150 0.09 -13.88 6.33
C GLY A 150 -0.81 -13.09 5.42
N ARG A 151 -1.62 -13.75 4.58
CA ARG A 151 -2.53 -13.05 3.67
C ARG A 151 -3.96 -13.09 4.18
N ARG A 152 -4.73 -12.03 3.92
CA ARG A 152 -6.14 -11.89 4.36
C ARG A 152 -7.03 -13.09 3.98
N ASP A 153 -6.78 -13.70 2.84
CA ASP A 153 -7.51 -14.84 2.28
C ASP A 153 -7.11 -16.19 2.91
N MET A 154 -6.09 -16.22 3.77
CA MET A 154 -5.67 -17.44 4.45
C MET A 154 -6.67 -17.81 5.56
N ASN A 155 -7.36 -18.93 5.34
CA ASN A 155 -8.21 -19.55 6.35
C ASN A 155 -7.40 -20.48 7.25
N PHE A 156 -6.66 -19.88 8.20
CA PHE A 156 -5.94 -20.65 9.20
C PHE A 156 -6.88 -21.51 10.05
N ASN A 157 -6.51 -22.77 10.23
CA ASN A 157 -7.09 -23.68 11.22
C ASN A 157 -6.10 -23.96 12.37
N ASN A 158 -6.59 -24.53 13.47
CA ASN A 158 -5.75 -24.83 14.63
C ASN A 158 -4.55 -25.75 14.30
N LYS A 159 -4.71 -26.70 13.37
CA LYS A 159 -3.62 -27.61 12.98
C LYS A 159 -2.48 -26.84 12.29
N GLN A 160 -2.82 -25.98 11.34
CA GLN A 160 -1.86 -25.14 10.61
C GLN A 160 -1.17 -24.15 11.54
N ILE A 161 -1.92 -23.49 12.43
CA ILE A 161 -1.36 -22.57 13.44
C ILE A 161 -0.38 -23.30 14.36
N ASN A 162 -0.73 -24.50 14.82
CA ASN A 162 0.16 -25.30 15.66
C ASN A 162 1.40 -25.78 14.88
N GLN A 163 1.30 -26.08 13.59
CA GLN A 163 2.46 -26.39 12.75
C GLN A 163 3.40 -25.18 12.61
N ILE A 164 2.85 -24.01 12.30
CA ILE A 164 3.61 -22.75 12.23
C ILE A 164 4.33 -22.51 13.57
N PHE A 165 3.62 -22.68 14.69
CA PHE A 165 4.23 -22.48 15.99
C PHE A 165 5.36 -23.47 16.28
N LYS A 166 5.19 -24.76 15.95
CA LYS A 166 6.25 -25.76 16.06
C LYS A 166 7.47 -25.37 15.22
N HIS A 167 7.29 -24.87 14.01
CA HIS A 167 8.39 -24.41 13.17
C HIS A 167 9.12 -23.21 13.79
N PHE A 168 8.40 -22.23 14.34
CA PHE A 168 9.01 -21.11 15.05
C PHE A 168 9.78 -21.55 16.30
N GLN A 169 9.21 -22.47 17.09
CA GLN A 169 9.88 -23.02 18.27
C GLN A 169 11.15 -23.81 17.90
N GLN A 170 11.10 -24.62 16.83
CA GLN A 170 12.28 -25.32 16.31
C GLN A 170 13.32 -24.33 15.79
N GLY A 171 12.88 -23.28 15.11
CA GLY A 171 13.74 -22.19 14.66
C GLY A 171 14.47 -21.50 15.81
N LEU A 172 13.86 -21.45 17.00
CA LEU A 172 14.48 -20.85 18.19
C LEU A 172 15.68 -21.63 18.66
N HIS A 173 15.57 -22.95 18.66
CA HIS A 173 16.65 -23.84 19.03
C HIS A 173 17.79 -23.79 18.00
N ASN A 174 17.46 -23.62 16.72
CA ASN A 174 18.42 -23.66 15.61
C ASN A 174 18.99 -22.29 15.23
N CYS A 175 18.55 -21.21 15.89
CA CYS A 175 18.85 -19.83 15.48
C CYS A 175 18.53 -19.54 14.00
N ASP A 176 17.42 -20.12 13.53
CA ASP A 176 16.90 -19.91 12.18
C ASP A 176 16.41 -18.46 12.02
N ILE A 177 16.21 -18.04 10.77
CA ILE A 177 15.81 -16.67 10.43
C ILE A 177 14.42 -16.70 9.81
N ILE A 178 13.52 -15.86 10.30
CA ILE A 178 12.20 -15.69 9.72
C ILE A 178 12.28 -14.52 8.74
N LEU A 179 11.98 -14.76 7.46
CA LEU A 179 11.87 -13.70 6.46
C LEU A 179 10.40 -13.39 6.23
N THR A 180 10.00 -12.13 6.39
CA THR A 180 8.61 -11.71 6.25
C THR A 180 8.50 -10.29 5.69
N SER A 181 7.28 -9.85 5.39
CA SER A 181 7.00 -8.48 4.96
C SER A 181 6.14 -7.74 6.01
N PRO A 182 6.16 -6.40 6.01
CA PRO A 182 5.28 -5.59 6.86
C PRO A 182 3.81 -6.01 6.73
N GLU A 183 3.34 -6.21 5.49
CA GLU A 183 1.98 -6.60 5.19
C GLU A 183 1.60 -7.94 5.83
N ASP A 184 2.51 -8.92 5.81
CA ASP A 184 2.26 -10.28 6.29
C ASP A 184 2.13 -10.34 7.82
N ILE A 185 2.99 -9.65 8.57
CA ILE A 185 2.90 -9.58 10.04
C ILE A 185 1.61 -8.85 10.43
N LEU A 186 1.38 -7.68 9.85
CA LEU A 186 0.23 -6.83 10.18
C LEU A 186 -1.09 -7.52 9.81
N SER A 187 -1.12 -8.24 8.70
CA SER A 187 -2.25 -9.08 8.31
C SER A 187 -2.49 -10.21 9.29
N PHE A 188 -1.45 -10.88 9.78
CA PHE A 188 -1.58 -11.93 10.80
C PHE A 188 -2.17 -11.36 12.11
N ASP A 189 -1.79 -10.14 12.47
CA ASP A 189 -2.38 -9.37 13.57
C ASP A 189 -3.87 -9.09 13.38
N LEU A 190 -4.26 -8.57 12.22
CA LEU A 190 -5.67 -8.32 11.91
C LEU A 190 -6.50 -9.62 11.80
N LEU A 191 -5.95 -10.69 11.23
CA LEU A 191 -6.63 -11.99 11.11
C LEU A 191 -6.95 -12.59 12.47
N THR A 192 -6.06 -12.43 13.44
CA THR A 192 -6.32 -12.90 14.82
C THR A 192 -7.54 -12.20 15.42
N ILE A 193 -7.67 -10.89 15.21
CA ILE A 193 -8.84 -10.12 15.64
C ILE A 193 -10.09 -10.56 14.87
N ASP A 194 -9.99 -10.74 13.55
CA ASP A 194 -11.11 -11.18 12.70
C ASP A 194 -11.64 -12.57 13.11
N LYS A 195 -10.75 -13.51 13.45
CA LYS A 195 -11.11 -14.85 13.97
C LYS A 195 -11.89 -14.75 15.28
N CYS A 196 -11.43 -13.92 16.22
CA CYS A 196 -12.17 -13.68 17.47
C CYS A 196 -13.54 -13.06 17.20
N ARG A 197 -13.65 -12.12 16.26
CA ARG A 197 -14.93 -11.49 15.88
C ARG A 197 -15.92 -12.47 15.24
N LYS A 198 -15.41 -13.46 14.50
CA LYS A 198 -16.21 -14.57 13.92
C LYS A 198 -16.55 -15.67 14.93
N ASN A 199 -16.29 -15.45 16.22
CA ASN A 199 -16.44 -16.43 17.30
C ASN A 199 -15.57 -17.69 17.14
N GLU A 200 -14.51 -17.63 16.32
CA GLU A 200 -13.52 -18.71 16.17
C GLU A 200 -12.43 -18.62 17.27
N PHE A 201 -12.85 -18.56 18.53
CA PHE A 201 -11.97 -18.23 19.67
C PHE A 201 -10.82 -19.21 19.86
N ASN A 202 -10.99 -20.49 19.53
CA ASN A 202 -9.92 -21.49 19.66
C ASN A 202 -8.75 -21.18 18.72
N VAL A 203 -9.04 -20.79 17.47
CA VAL A 203 -8.04 -20.39 16.49
C VAL A 203 -7.43 -19.05 16.87
N GLY A 204 -8.28 -18.07 17.20
CA GLY A 204 -7.83 -16.75 17.64
C GLY A 204 -6.90 -16.81 18.86
N ARG A 205 -7.20 -17.64 19.86
CA ARG A 205 -6.37 -17.83 21.05
C ARG A 205 -5.01 -18.46 20.71
N SER A 206 -5.00 -19.43 19.80
CA SER A 206 -3.76 -20.06 19.33
C SER A 206 -2.88 -19.06 18.57
N MET A 207 -3.47 -18.26 17.67
CA MET A 207 -2.76 -17.21 16.95
C MET A 207 -2.22 -16.12 17.90
N LEU A 208 -3.04 -15.67 18.85
CA LEU A 208 -2.63 -14.70 19.88
C LEU A 208 -1.47 -15.22 20.73
N THR A 209 -1.45 -16.52 21.00
CA THR A 209 -0.33 -17.17 21.71
C THR A 209 0.95 -17.08 20.90
N ILE A 210 0.89 -17.36 19.59
CA ILE A 210 2.04 -17.17 18.68
C ILE A 210 2.48 -15.71 18.71
N GLN A 211 1.59 -14.75 18.52
CA GLN A 211 1.95 -13.33 18.50
C GLN A 211 2.67 -12.87 19.76
N ARG A 212 2.15 -13.25 20.93
CA ARG A 212 2.79 -12.95 22.22
C ARG A 212 4.17 -13.60 22.31
N TRP A 213 4.31 -14.83 21.80
CA TRP A 213 5.58 -15.52 21.75
C TRP A 213 6.57 -14.82 20.81
N LEU A 214 6.15 -14.42 19.59
CA LEU A 214 6.98 -13.67 18.65
C LEU A 214 7.51 -12.39 19.32
N LYS A 215 6.62 -11.58 19.92
CA LYS A 215 6.99 -10.32 20.61
C LYS A 215 7.97 -10.52 21.78
N LYS A 216 7.98 -11.70 22.41
CA LYS A 216 8.84 -12.01 23.55
C LYS A 216 10.21 -12.55 23.15
N TYR A 217 10.28 -13.40 22.14
CA TYR A 217 11.48 -14.19 21.83
C TYR A 217 12.22 -13.75 20.58
N ILE A 218 11.55 -13.11 19.63
CA ILE A 218 12.16 -12.71 18.35
C ILE A 218 12.81 -11.35 18.46
N ARG A 219 13.97 -11.22 17.80
CA ARG A 219 14.60 -9.94 17.51
C ARG A 219 14.32 -9.53 16.06
N ASP A 220 13.70 -8.38 15.84
CA ASP A 220 13.40 -7.90 14.49
C ASP A 220 14.53 -7.05 13.92
N VAL A 221 14.80 -7.27 12.64
CA VAL A 221 15.69 -6.48 11.80
C VAL A 221 14.87 -5.93 10.63
N LEU A 222 14.82 -4.60 10.50
CA LEU A 222 14.08 -3.90 9.46
C LEU A 222 15.08 -3.36 8.42
N ASP A 223 14.94 -3.79 7.18
CA ASP A 223 15.69 -3.25 6.04
C ASP A 223 14.89 -2.10 5.41
N GLU A 224 15.53 -0.97 5.09
CA GLU A 224 14.85 0.28 4.69
C GLU A 224 13.77 0.71 5.70
N SER A 225 14.18 0.82 6.97
CA SER A 225 13.29 1.01 8.12
C SER A 225 12.48 2.31 8.10
N ASP A 226 13.00 3.34 7.45
CA ASP A 226 12.35 4.64 7.24
C ASP A 226 11.12 4.51 6.33
N GLU A 227 11.26 3.75 5.24
CA GLU A 227 10.16 3.43 4.35
C GLU A 227 9.23 2.39 4.97
N ILE A 228 9.75 1.32 5.60
CA ILE A 228 8.91 0.29 6.24
C ILE A 228 7.99 0.90 7.29
N LEU A 229 8.49 1.85 8.10
CA LEU A 229 7.76 2.48 9.19
C LEU A 229 7.00 3.74 8.77
N HIS A 230 6.98 4.06 7.47
CA HIS A 230 6.30 5.25 6.98
C HIS A 230 4.79 5.16 7.25
N VAL A 231 4.23 6.25 7.79
CA VAL A 231 2.79 6.41 8.11
C VAL A 231 1.82 6.19 6.94
N LYS A 232 2.32 6.16 5.68
CA LYS A 232 1.51 5.90 4.48
C LYS A 232 1.10 4.43 4.41
N TYR A 233 1.85 3.55 5.05
CA TYR A 233 1.58 2.12 5.09
C TYR A 233 0.57 1.81 6.19
N GLN A 234 -0.70 1.72 5.76
CA GLN A 234 -1.83 1.35 6.61
C GLN A 234 -2.58 0.20 5.96
N LEU A 235 -2.72 -0.90 6.68
CA LEU A 235 -3.51 -2.06 6.25
C LEU A 235 -4.93 -1.92 6.81
N THR A 236 -5.94 -1.96 5.93
CA THR A 236 -7.35 -1.82 6.31
C THR A 236 -8.15 -3.05 5.88
N TYR A 237 -8.76 -3.74 6.83
CA TYR A 237 -9.69 -4.85 6.59
C TYR A 237 -11.11 -4.37 6.76
N THR A 238 -11.88 -4.49 5.68
CA THR A 238 -13.32 -4.26 5.67
C THR A 238 -14.06 -5.42 6.33
N VAL A 239 -14.91 -5.16 7.32
CA VAL A 239 -15.60 -6.19 8.10
C VAL A 239 -17.11 -5.91 8.18
N GLY A 240 -17.90 -6.97 8.08
CA GLY A 240 -19.37 -6.90 8.10
C GLY A 240 -19.99 -6.79 6.71
N SER A 241 -21.29 -6.50 6.69
CA SER A 241 -22.06 -6.25 5.48
C SER A 241 -21.65 -4.94 4.80
N GLN A 242 -21.81 -4.91 3.48
CA GLN A 242 -21.70 -3.70 2.70
C GLN A 242 -23.02 -2.90 2.81
N GLU A 243 -22.93 -1.67 3.26
CA GLU A 243 -24.04 -0.77 3.55
C GLU A 243 -23.93 0.53 2.74
N GLN A 244 -25.02 1.30 2.70
CA GLN A 244 -24.99 2.65 2.13
C GLN A 244 -24.13 3.57 3.00
N VAL A 245 -23.41 4.50 2.38
CA VAL A 245 -22.65 5.53 3.10
C VAL A 245 -23.58 6.42 3.92
N ASP A 246 -23.08 6.92 5.06
CA ASP A 246 -23.79 7.88 5.92
C ASP A 246 -24.34 9.06 5.13
N GLY A 247 -25.58 9.43 5.43
CA GLY A 247 -26.34 10.45 4.69
C GLY A 247 -27.02 9.94 3.42
N ARG A 248 -26.79 8.68 3.01
CA ARG A 248 -27.48 7.98 1.89
C ARG A 248 -27.69 8.91 0.67
N THR A 249 -28.91 9.00 0.17
CA THR A 249 -29.31 9.86 -0.97
C THR A 249 -29.02 11.33 -0.74
N GLU A 250 -29.23 11.80 0.49
CA GLU A 250 -29.05 13.20 0.85
C GLU A 250 -27.59 13.64 0.74
N ARG A 251 -26.65 12.71 0.93
CA ARG A 251 -25.21 12.96 0.74
C ARG A 251 -24.91 13.48 -0.66
N TRP A 252 -25.30 12.74 -1.69
CA TRP A 252 -24.99 13.15 -3.06
C TRP A 252 -25.92 14.24 -3.58
N LYS A 253 -27.19 14.28 -3.17
CA LYS A 253 -28.08 15.41 -3.47
C LYS A 253 -27.53 16.73 -2.93
N THR A 254 -27.01 16.73 -1.70
CA THR A 254 -26.36 17.92 -1.11
C THR A 254 -25.15 18.34 -1.92
N ILE A 255 -24.28 17.40 -2.31
CA ILE A 255 -23.12 17.70 -3.17
C ILE A 255 -23.57 18.27 -4.52
N GLN A 256 -24.63 17.72 -5.13
CA GLN A 256 -25.19 18.21 -6.40
C GLN A 256 -25.68 19.65 -6.28
N LYS A 257 -26.43 19.99 -5.23
CA LYS A 257 -26.86 21.37 -4.93
C LYS A 257 -25.68 22.32 -4.72
N ILE A 258 -24.62 21.88 -4.03
CA ILE A 258 -23.40 22.68 -3.88
C ILE A 258 -22.75 22.94 -5.26
N LEU A 259 -22.70 21.95 -6.13
CA LEU A 259 -22.17 22.13 -7.49
C LEU A 259 -23.02 23.10 -8.32
N GLU A 260 -24.35 23.08 -8.18
CA GLU A 260 -25.23 24.08 -8.80
C GLU A 260 -24.92 25.50 -8.33
N LEU A 261 -24.71 25.69 -7.02
CA LEU A 261 -24.30 26.98 -6.46
C LEU A 261 -22.92 27.40 -6.99
N VAL A 262 -21.96 26.49 -7.04
CA VAL A 262 -20.63 26.77 -7.61
C VAL A 262 -20.77 27.21 -9.08
N LYS A 263 -21.57 26.50 -9.88
CA LYS A 263 -21.83 26.86 -11.28
C LYS A 263 -22.41 28.28 -11.38
N LYS A 264 -23.44 28.60 -10.59
CA LYS A 264 -24.08 29.92 -10.55
C LYS A 264 -23.11 31.06 -10.24
N HIS A 265 -22.15 30.84 -9.33
CA HIS A 265 -21.21 31.87 -8.88
C HIS A 265 -19.84 31.83 -9.59
N SER A 266 -19.56 30.78 -10.37
CA SER A 266 -18.24 30.54 -10.99
C SER A 266 -17.74 31.71 -11.85
N ALA A 267 -18.63 32.31 -12.66
CA ALA A 267 -18.30 33.45 -13.51
C ALA A 267 -17.92 34.69 -12.70
N ASN A 268 -18.68 35.00 -11.64
CA ASN A 268 -18.41 36.15 -10.77
C ASN A 268 -17.11 35.95 -9.98
N ILE A 269 -16.89 34.74 -9.44
CA ILE A 269 -15.65 34.40 -8.74
C ILE A 269 -14.45 34.54 -9.69
N SER A 270 -14.59 34.08 -10.94
CA SER A 270 -13.52 34.25 -11.94
C SER A 270 -13.23 35.71 -12.28
N LYS A 271 -14.24 36.60 -12.27
CA LYS A 271 -14.04 38.04 -12.49
C LYS A 271 -13.27 38.68 -11.33
N CYS A 272 -13.59 38.31 -10.09
CA CYS A 272 -12.90 38.82 -8.91
C CYS A 272 -11.47 38.27 -8.77
N PHE A 273 -11.18 37.10 -9.35
CA PHE A 273 -9.92 36.36 -9.14
C PHE A 273 -9.35 35.80 -10.47
N SER A 274 -9.15 36.66 -11.46
CA SER A 274 -8.80 36.30 -12.86
C SER A 274 -7.58 35.38 -12.99
N GLU A 275 -6.52 35.59 -12.22
CA GLU A 275 -5.30 34.76 -12.28
C GLU A 275 -5.33 33.55 -11.34
N LYS A 276 -6.22 33.57 -10.34
CA LYS A 276 -6.29 32.58 -9.27
C LYS A 276 -7.35 31.50 -9.53
N VAL A 277 -8.10 31.62 -10.63
CA VAL A 277 -9.17 30.71 -11.05
C VAL A 277 -9.01 30.40 -12.53
N CYS A 278 -9.03 29.12 -12.89
CA CYS A 278 -9.19 28.72 -14.29
C CYS A 278 -10.68 28.54 -14.56
N TYR A 279 -11.26 29.46 -15.33
CA TYR A 279 -12.66 29.42 -15.74
C TYR A 279 -12.77 29.39 -17.25
N LYS A 280 -13.55 28.45 -17.80
CA LYS A 280 -14.03 28.53 -19.18
C LYS A 280 -15.55 28.30 -19.18
N PRO A 281 -16.34 29.20 -19.79
CA PRO A 281 -17.78 29.00 -19.88
C PRO A 281 -18.10 27.77 -20.74
N SER A 282 -19.20 27.11 -20.40
CA SER A 282 -19.76 26.02 -21.20
C SER A 282 -20.41 26.56 -22.47
N LYS A 283 -20.53 25.72 -23.51
CA LYS A 283 -21.31 26.06 -24.70
C LYS A 283 -22.80 26.19 -24.42
N ARG A 284 -23.32 25.34 -23.52
CA ARG A 284 -24.72 25.35 -23.07
C ARG A 284 -24.81 25.77 -21.63
N ASN A 285 -25.88 26.49 -21.28
CA ASN A 285 -26.12 26.89 -19.89
C ASN A 285 -26.34 25.68 -18.99
N SER A 286 -26.93 24.59 -19.46
CA SER A 286 -27.16 23.36 -18.68
C SER A 286 -25.88 22.69 -18.18
N ALA A 287 -24.77 22.87 -18.91
CA ALA A 287 -23.51 22.19 -18.68
C ALA A 287 -22.65 22.88 -17.61
N PHE A 288 -21.95 22.08 -16.81
CA PHE A 288 -21.03 22.59 -15.79
C PHE A 288 -19.78 23.21 -16.44
N PRO A 289 -19.41 24.47 -16.13
CA PRO A 289 -18.28 25.15 -16.75
C PRO A 289 -16.95 24.53 -16.30
N GLN A 290 -15.91 24.69 -17.10
CA GLN A 290 -14.58 24.33 -16.64
C GLN A 290 -14.17 25.29 -15.54
N PHE A 291 -14.17 24.83 -14.29
CA PHE A 291 -13.87 25.66 -13.12
C PHE A 291 -12.82 24.98 -12.23
N ARG A 292 -11.70 25.68 -11.98
CA ARG A 292 -10.62 25.20 -11.11
C ARG A 292 -10.07 26.34 -10.26
N LEU A 293 -9.81 26.05 -9.00
CA LEU A 293 -9.16 26.97 -8.07
C LEU A 293 -7.65 26.77 -8.14
N GLN A 294 -6.88 27.86 -8.23
CA GLN A 294 -5.41 27.81 -8.20
C GLN A 294 -4.86 28.19 -6.82
N SER A 295 -5.53 29.09 -6.11
CA SER A 295 -5.16 29.54 -4.76
C SER A 295 -6.28 29.34 -3.73
N HIS A 296 -6.01 29.66 -2.46
CA HIS A 296 -6.97 29.54 -1.35
C HIS A 296 -7.94 30.73 -1.25
N GLU A 297 -7.58 31.90 -1.75
CA GLU A 297 -8.41 33.11 -1.67
C GLU A 297 -9.80 32.99 -2.33
N PRO A 298 -9.94 32.55 -3.60
CA PRO A 298 -11.27 32.37 -4.22
C PRO A 298 -12.10 31.31 -3.50
N TYR A 299 -11.46 30.37 -2.81
CA TYR A 299 -12.14 29.39 -1.97
C TYR A 299 -12.74 30.02 -0.71
N ALA A 300 -12.07 31.00 -0.10
CA ALA A 300 -12.61 31.70 1.06
C ALA A 300 -13.95 32.38 0.71
N LEU A 301 -14.01 33.10 -0.42
CA LEU A 301 -15.26 33.70 -0.90
C LEU A 301 -16.32 32.63 -1.19
N LEU A 302 -15.95 31.54 -1.87
CA LEU A 302 -16.88 30.44 -2.14
C LEU A 302 -17.42 29.82 -0.84
N SER A 303 -16.56 29.64 0.16
CA SER A 303 -16.97 29.10 1.46
C SER A 303 -17.94 30.04 2.18
N ILE A 304 -17.72 31.35 2.13
CA ILE A 304 -18.61 32.36 2.70
C ILE A 304 -19.97 32.34 2.00
N ILE A 305 -19.99 32.31 0.66
CA ILE A 305 -21.23 32.22 -0.13
C ILE A 305 -22.01 30.96 0.27
N LEU A 306 -21.34 29.81 0.36
CA LEU A 306 -21.96 28.56 0.78
C LEU A 306 -22.46 28.62 2.23
N THR A 307 -21.71 29.21 3.15
CA THR A 307 -22.09 29.36 4.56
C THR A 307 -23.29 30.29 4.74
N ILE A 308 -23.37 31.40 3.99
CA ILE A 308 -24.47 32.37 4.02
C ILE A 308 -25.75 31.76 3.44
N ILE A 309 -25.67 31.12 2.27
CA ILE A 309 -26.82 30.48 1.61
C ILE A 309 -27.40 29.35 2.48
N LEU A 310 -26.59 28.79 3.38
CA LEU A 310 -26.96 27.67 4.23
C LEU A 310 -27.21 28.07 5.70
N GLU A 311 -27.33 29.36 6.04
CA GLU A 311 -27.66 29.88 7.39
C GLU A 311 -26.87 29.23 8.57
N THR A 312 -25.63 28.79 8.32
CA THR A 312 -24.87 27.96 9.27
C THR A 312 -24.23 28.70 10.46
N HIS A 313 -24.56 29.98 10.69
CA HIS A 313 -23.96 30.81 11.75
C HIS A 313 -24.53 30.57 13.16
N SER A 314 -25.51 29.70 13.33
CA SER A 314 -26.15 29.46 14.64
C SER A 314 -25.47 28.32 15.42
N SER A 315 -25.41 28.45 16.74
CA SER A 315 -24.89 27.42 17.65
C SER A 315 -25.73 26.13 17.61
N VAL A 316 -25.07 24.97 17.51
CA VAL A 316 -25.66 23.63 17.29
C VAL A 316 -26.79 23.29 18.28
N GLU A 317 -26.69 23.71 19.53
CA GLU A 317 -27.64 23.39 20.59
C GLU A 317 -29.02 24.06 20.42
N HIS A 318 -29.11 25.20 19.73
CA HIS A 318 -30.39 25.87 19.41
C HIS A 318 -30.98 25.44 18.05
N LEU A 319 -30.21 24.71 17.24
CA LEU A 319 -30.60 24.28 15.89
C LEU A 319 -31.38 22.95 15.90
N ILE A 320 -31.07 22.03 16.81
CA ILE A 320 -31.66 20.67 16.82
C ILE A 320 -33.19 20.70 16.94
N ASN A 321 -33.75 21.70 17.63
CA ASN A 321 -35.19 21.84 17.82
C ASN A 321 -35.91 22.60 16.68
N LYS A 322 -35.18 23.24 15.76
CA LYS A 322 -35.75 24.02 14.65
C LYS A 322 -35.67 23.33 13.30
N PHE A 323 -34.79 22.35 13.16
CA PHE A 323 -34.44 21.75 11.88
C PHE A 323 -34.84 20.29 11.82
N THR A 324 -35.27 19.84 10.64
CA THR A 324 -35.57 18.43 10.45
C THR A 324 -34.27 17.61 10.47
N CYS A 325 -34.39 16.30 10.68
CA CYS A 325 -33.23 15.40 10.59
C CYS A 325 -32.48 15.52 9.25
N ILE A 326 -33.19 15.84 8.16
CA ILE A 326 -32.61 16.02 6.82
C ILE A 326 -31.75 17.28 6.77
N ASP A 327 -32.24 18.39 7.34
CA ASP A 327 -31.51 19.66 7.38
C ASP A 327 -30.22 19.52 8.20
N ILE A 328 -30.29 18.82 9.34
CA ILE A 328 -29.12 18.52 10.17
C ILE A 328 -28.09 17.71 9.37
N GLN A 329 -28.52 16.68 8.64
CA GLN A 329 -27.62 15.89 7.79
C GLN A 329 -26.95 16.75 6.71
N LEU A 330 -27.73 17.61 6.05
CA LEU A 330 -27.23 18.55 5.05
C LEU A 330 -26.15 19.46 5.64
N PHE A 331 -26.40 20.07 6.81
CA PHE A 331 -25.43 20.93 7.47
C PHE A 331 -24.15 20.19 7.84
N LEU A 332 -24.25 18.94 8.32
CA LEU A 332 -23.07 18.13 8.63
C LEU A 332 -22.25 17.79 7.38
N ILE A 333 -22.91 17.45 6.26
CA ILE A 333 -22.24 17.18 4.98
C ILE A 333 -21.51 18.42 4.49
N VAL A 334 -22.20 19.57 4.46
CA VAL A 334 -21.63 20.86 4.04
C VAL A 334 -20.46 21.24 4.93
N ARG A 335 -20.65 21.17 6.26
CA ARG A 335 -19.61 21.47 7.24
C ARG A 335 -18.37 20.62 6.98
N GLY A 336 -18.53 19.31 6.78
CA GLY A 336 -17.42 18.42 6.46
C GLY A 336 -16.71 18.77 5.15
N LEU A 337 -17.48 19.14 4.11
CA LEU A 337 -16.93 19.54 2.81
C LEU A 337 -16.14 20.86 2.87
N LEU A 338 -16.57 21.79 3.72
CA LEU A 338 -15.94 23.10 3.91
C LEU A 338 -14.77 23.05 4.91
N SER A 339 -14.98 22.53 6.13
CA SER A 339 -13.98 22.56 7.20
C SER A 339 -12.75 21.71 6.87
N LEU A 340 -12.95 20.56 6.21
CA LEU A 340 -11.87 19.68 5.77
C LEU A 340 -11.34 20.06 4.38
N LYS A 341 -11.81 21.19 3.81
CA LYS A 341 -11.38 21.74 2.52
C LYS A 341 -11.50 20.75 1.36
N PHE A 342 -12.41 19.78 1.43
CA PHE A 342 -12.61 18.79 0.37
C PHE A 342 -12.99 19.45 -0.95
N LEU A 343 -13.82 20.49 -0.91
CA LEU A 343 -14.17 21.25 -2.12
C LEU A 343 -12.94 21.95 -2.73
N LEU A 344 -12.09 22.57 -1.92
CA LEU A 344 -10.85 23.19 -2.40
C LEU A 344 -9.93 22.16 -3.06
N ILE A 345 -9.71 21.02 -2.40
CA ILE A 345 -8.88 19.93 -2.93
C ILE A 345 -9.46 19.42 -4.24
N THR A 346 -10.77 19.21 -4.30
CA THR A 346 -11.46 18.68 -5.50
C THR A 346 -11.37 19.66 -6.66
N PHE A 347 -11.69 20.95 -6.44
CA PHE A 347 -11.61 21.99 -7.45
C PHE A 347 -10.18 22.39 -7.82
N ARG A 348 -9.15 21.89 -7.14
CA ARG A 348 -7.74 22.03 -7.57
C ARG A 348 -7.29 20.92 -8.51
N LYS A 349 -7.92 19.75 -8.43
CA LYS A 349 -7.55 18.59 -9.24
C LYS A 349 -7.92 18.79 -10.71
N ARG A 350 -7.11 18.21 -11.59
CA ARG A 350 -7.32 18.20 -13.03
C ARG A 350 -7.86 16.83 -13.44
N TYR A 351 -9.01 16.83 -14.12
CA TYR A 351 -9.56 15.62 -14.75
C TYR A 351 -8.54 15.05 -15.75
N ARG A 352 -8.40 13.73 -15.75
CA ARG A 352 -7.47 12.87 -16.53
C ARG A 352 -5.98 13.10 -16.30
N VAL A 353 -5.63 13.95 -15.33
CA VAL A 353 -4.27 14.08 -14.80
C VAL A 353 -4.22 13.56 -13.38
N ASN A 354 -5.15 14.00 -12.53
CA ASN A 354 -5.23 13.58 -11.14
C ASN A 354 -6.33 12.54 -10.89
N TYR A 355 -7.40 12.54 -11.70
CA TYR A 355 -8.52 11.62 -11.55
C TYR A 355 -9.29 11.45 -12.87
N GLY A 356 -9.90 10.30 -13.11
CA GLY A 356 -10.72 10.07 -14.30
C GLY A 356 -11.55 8.80 -14.22
N VAL A 357 -12.51 8.62 -15.13
CA VAL A 357 -13.20 7.34 -15.31
C VAL A 357 -12.34 6.47 -16.21
N ASN A 358 -12.12 5.22 -15.83
CA ASN A 358 -11.34 4.28 -16.63
C ASN A 358 -12.26 3.67 -17.71
N PRO A 359 -11.96 3.85 -19.02
CA PRO A 359 -12.82 3.35 -20.09
C PRO A 359 -12.63 1.86 -20.38
N SER A 360 -11.69 1.19 -19.71
CA SER A 360 -11.41 -0.23 -19.97
C SER A 360 -12.63 -1.11 -19.65
N LEU A 361 -13.00 -1.99 -20.59
CA LEU A 361 -14.10 -2.94 -20.43
C LEU A 361 -13.87 -3.93 -19.27
N SER A 362 -12.61 -4.16 -18.88
CA SER A 362 -12.28 -4.97 -17.70
C SER A 362 -12.47 -4.22 -16.38
N PHE A 363 -12.69 -2.90 -16.43
CA PHE A 363 -12.84 -2.04 -15.26
C PHE A 363 -14.30 -1.56 -15.10
N ASN A 364 -15.09 -2.34 -14.37
CA ASN A 364 -16.53 -2.13 -14.18
C ASN A 364 -16.88 -1.07 -13.11
N ARG A 365 -16.12 0.03 -13.01
CA ARG A 365 -16.45 1.15 -12.10
C ARG A 365 -16.85 2.39 -12.88
N LEU A 366 -17.93 3.02 -12.46
CA LEU A 366 -18.51 4.24 -13.00
C LEU A 366 -18.01 5.49 -12.27
N MET A 367 -17.55 5.37 -11.02
CA MET A 367 -16.91 6.49 -10.31
C MET A 367 -15.49 6.77 -10.82
N ALA A 368 -15.11 8.05 -10.77
CA ALA A 368 -13.75 8.45 -11.10
C ALA A 368 -12.73 7.93 -10.09
N VAL A 369 -11.58 7.46 -10.59
CA VAL A 369 -10.46 6.93 -9.81
C VAL A 369 -9.22 7.82 -9.92
N PRO A 370 -8.31 7.81 -8.94
CA PRO A 370 -7.04 8.55 -9.04
C PRO A 370 -6.19 8.06 -10.22
N PHE A 371 -5.57 8.98 -10.96
CA PHE A 371 -4.64 8.66 -12.05
C PHE A 371 -3.21 8.91 -11.55
N PRO A 372 -2.32 7.90 -11.54
CA PRO A 372 -0.98 8.01 -10.95
C PRO A 372 0.02 8.79 -11.83
N ALA A 373 -0.18 8.82 -13.15
CA ALA A 373 0.59 9.63 -14.09
C ALA A 373 -0.32 10.09 -15.25
N LYS A 374 0.13 11.09 -16.01
CA LYS A 374 -0.50 11.53 -17.25
C LYS A 374 -0.41 10.38 -18.27
N ASP A 375 -1.45 10.21 -19.11
CA ASP A 375 -1.49 9.36 -20.32
C ASP A 375 -2.14 7.96 -20.22
N VAL A 376 -3.48 7.96 -20.25
CA VAL A 376 -4.22 7.08 -21.17
C VAL A 376 -4.94 8.00 -22.16
N VAL A 377 -4.56 7.89 -23.44
CA VAL A 377 -5.04 8.75 -24.52
C VAL A 377 -6.55 8.67 -24.64
N ALA A 378 -7.17 9.84 -24.61
CA ALA A 378 -8.30 10.17 -25.45
C ALA A 378 -8.24 11.69 -25.55
N ASP A 379 -8.00 12.17 -26.75
CA ASP A 379 -8.17 13.57 -27.03
C ASP A 379 -9.63 13.94 -26.78
N ARG A 380 -9.83 15.04 -26.03
CA ARG A 380 -11.08 15.70 -25.64
C ARG A 380 -11.56 15.42 -24.21
N PRO A 381 -11.76 16.48 -23.41
CA PRO A 381 -12.48 16.40 -22.15
C PRO A 381 -13.99 16.38 -22.45
N GLU A 382 -14.56 15.22 -22.74
CA GLU A 382 -16.02 15.10 -22.80
C GLU A 382 -16.56 14.94 -21.38
N PHE A 383 -16.94 16.05 -20.76
CA PHE A 383 -17.66 16.08 -19.48
C PHE A 383 -19.13 15.71 -19.68
N GLY A 384 -19.42 14.51 -20.19
CA GLY A 384 -20.79 14.13 -20.52
C GLY A 384 -21.04 12.63 -20.44
N LEU A 385 -22.32 12.27 -20.47
CA LEU A 385 -22.74 10.88 -20.55
C LEU A 385 -22.49 10.34 -21.97
N ASN A 386 -22.05 9.09 -22.07
CA ASN A 386 -22.01 8.42 -23.37
C ASN A 386 -23.42 8.02 -23.84
N ASN A 387 -23.57 7.64 -25.11
CA ASN A 387 -24.88 7.30 -25.69
C ASN A 387 -25.57 6.13 -24.95
N SER A 388 -24.80 5.15 -24.47
CA SER A 388 -25.36 4.02 -23.72
C SER A 388 -25.91 4.46 -22.36
N GLN A 389 -25.20 5.33 -21.65
CA GLN A 389 -25.63 5.89 -20.37
C GLN A 389 -26.85 6.80 -20.52
N LEU A 390 -26.90 7.62 -21.57
CA LEU A 390 -28.09 8.42 -21.88
C LEU A 390 -29.29 7.52 -22.17
N PHE A 391 -29.11 6.50 -23.01
CA PHE A 391 -30.18 5.55 -23.31
C PHE A 391 -30.70 4.85 -22.04
N GLN A 392 -29.82 4.47 -21.11
CA GLN A 392 -30.22 3.94 -19.80
C GLN A 392 -31.07 4.91 -19.00
N CYS A 393 -30.73 6.21 -18.98
CA CYS A 393 -31.52 7.23 -18.28
C CYS A 393 -32.93 7.33 -18.86
N PHE A 394 -33.05 7.39 -20.18
CA PHE A 394 -34.35 7.51 -20.85
C PHE A 394 -35.21 6.24 -20.72
N ASN A 395 -34.61 5.06 -20.74
CA ASN A 395 -35.34 3.81 -20.50
C ASN A 395 -35.85 3.75 -19.05
N CYS A 396 -35.01 4.08 -18.07
CA CYS A 396 -35.43 4.14 -16.67
C CYS A 396 -36.53 5.19 -16.46
N LEU A 397 -36.40 6.36 -17.08
CA LEU A 397 -37.46 7.38 -17.09
C LEU A 397 -38.78 6.85 -17.68
N ASN A 398 -38.72 6.03 -18.74
CA ASN A 398 -39.92 5.47 -19.38
C ASN A 398 -40.53 4.28 -18.62
N GLU A 399 -39.71 3.47 -17.97
CA GLU A 399 -40.13 2.17 -17.41
C GLU A 399 -40.33 2.20 -15.89
N GLU A 400 -39.56 3.01 -15.16
CA GLU A 400 -39.50 2.97 -13.69
C GLU A 400 -40.14 4.20 -13.02
N GLU A 401 -40.22 5.35 -13.70
CA GLU A 401 -40.74 6.58 -13.11
C GLU A 401 -42.26 6.70 -13.21
N THR A 402 -42.89 7.16 -12.12
CA THR A 402 -44.35 7.32 -12.04
C THR A 402 -44.87 8.54 -12.81
N ASP A 403 -44.05 9.60 -12.91
CA ASP A 403 -44.34 10.81 -13.67
C ASP A 403 -43.14 11.21 -14.55
N PRO A 404 -42.95 10.51 -15.68
CA PRO A 404 -41.84 10.77 -16.59
C PRO A 404 -41.86 12.18 -17.18
N THR A 405 -43.06 12.72 -17.41
CA THR A 405 -43.26 14.04 -18.04
C THR A 405 -42.71 15.15 -17.16
N SER A 406 -43.04 15.16 -15.86
CA SER A 406 -42.55 16.18 -14.93
C SER A 406 -41.02 16.17 -14.79
N ILE A 407 -40.41 14.99 -14.74
CA ILE A 407 -38.94 14.86 -14.68
C ILE A 407 -38.30 15.34 -15.99
N TYR A 408 -38.87 14.96 -17.13
CA TYR A 408 -38.38 15.38 -18.44
C TYR A 408 -38.49 16.90 -18.64
N ASP A 409 -39.60 17.50 -18.21
CA ASP A 409 -39.82 18.94 -18.26
C ASP A 409 -38.73 19.68 -17.46
N GLN A 410 -38.31 19.15 -16.30
CA GLN A 410 -37.16 19.70 -15.56
C GLN A 410 -35.85 19.63 -16.36
N TRP A 411 -35.63 18.56 -17.13
CA TRP A 411 -34.42 18.42 -17.95
C TRP A 411 -34.42 19.47 -19.07
N VAL A 412 -35.55 19.66 -19.73
CA VAL A 412 -35.77 20.66 -20.79
C VAL A 412 -35.62 22.08 -20.24
N LEU A 413 -36.25 22.38 -19.10
CA LEU A 413 -36.18 23.70 -18.45
C LEU A 413 -34.75 24.13 -18.08
N TYR A 414 -33.84 23.17 -17.92
CA TYR A 414 -32.44 23.44 -17.60
C TYR A 414 -31.57 23.71 -18.84
N GLU A 415 -32.11 23.49 -20.04
CA GLU A 415 -31.51 23.88 -21.32
C GLU A 415 -32.00 25.26 -21.78
N ASP A 416 -31.25 25.87 -22.71
CA ASP A 416 -31.69 27.09 -23.37
C ASP A 416 -32.73 26.72 -24.45
N GLU A 417 -33.87 27.44 -24.51
CA GLU A 417 -35.01 27.09 -25.39
C GLU A 417 -34.62 26.94 -26.87
N LYS A 418 -33.69 27.79 -27.34
CA LYS A 418 -33.15 27.76 -28.71
C LYS A 418 -32.38 26.49 -29.05
N ASP A 419 -31.87 25.79 -28.04
CA ASP A 419 -31.01 24.62 -28.18
C ASP A 419 -31.80 23.31 -28.05
N VAL A 420 -33.12 23.38 -27.79
CA VAL A 420 -34.02 22.22 -27.69
C VAL A 420 -34.88 22.11 -28.95
N PRO A 421 -34.68 21.09 -29.81
CA PRO A 421 -35.52 20.87 -30.99
C PRO A 421 -36.99 20.66 -30.63
N LYS A 422 -37.90 21.23 -31.43
CA LYS A 422 -39.36 21.11 -31.26
C LYS A 422 -39.84 19.66 -31.13
N SER A 423 -39.16 18.72 -31.82
CA SER A 423 -39.50 17.30 -31.77
C SER A 423 -39.32 16.66 -30.40
N ILE A 424 -38.51 17.25 -29.52
CA ILE A 424 -38.20 16.72 -28.19
C ILE A 424 -38.53 17.71 -27.06
N GLN A 425 -39.32 18.76 -27.33
CA GLN A 425 -39.68 19.74 -26.29
C GLN A 425 -40.54 19.14 -25.18
N GLN A 426 -41.33 18.11 -25.49
CA GLN A 426 -42.21 17.43 -24.56
C GLN A 426 -41.93 15.92 -24.58
N TRP A 427 -42.13 15.26 -23.45
CA TRP A 427 -41.89 13.83 -23.31
C TRP A 427 -42.67 12.99 -24.34
N ILE A 428 -43.91 13.37 -24.63
CA ILE A 428 -44.78 12.72 -25.62
C ILE A 428 -44.15 12.65 -27.02
N GLY A 429 -43.33 13.65 -27.38
CA GLY A 429 -42.64 13.70 -28.68
C GLY A 429 -41.38 12.83 -28.77
N VAL A 430 -40.91 12.28 -27.64
CA VAL A 430 -39.69 11.48 -27.58
C VAL A 430 -39.98 10.05 -28.02
N ASN A 431 -39.35 9.63 -29.12
CA ASN A 431 -39.42 8.28 -29.63
C ASN A 431 -38.08 7.56 -29.43
N LEU A 432 -37.99 6.75 -28.37
CA LEU A 432 -36.78 5.97 -28.07
C LEU A 432 -36.51 4.84 -29.08
N LYS A 433 -37.34 4.60 -30.10
CA LYS A 433 -37.05 3.66 -31.20
C LYS A 433 -36.43 4.35 -32.41
N ASP A 434 -36.67 5.65 -32.59
CA ASP A 434 -36.11 6.44 -33.68
C ASP A 434 -34.60 6.71 -33.44
N TYR A 435 -33.74 6.07 -34.24
CA TYR A 435 -32.30 6.24 -34.13
C TYR A 435 -31.83 7.67 -34.41
N GLN A 436 -32.43 8.32 -35.41
CA GLN A 436 -31.99 9.64 -35.84
C GLN A 436 -32.39 10.69 -34.80
N GLN A 437 -33.63 10.67 -34.32
CA GLN A 437 -34.07 11.55 -33.24
C GLN A 437 -33.22 11.33 -31.96
N ARG A 438 -32.91 10.08 -31.61
CA ARG A 438 -32.07 9.76 -30.45
C ARG A 438 -30.67 10.37 -30.54
N ILE A 439 -29.95 10.14 -31.63
CA ILE A 439 -28.55 10.56 -31.74
C ILE A 439 -28.44 12.07 -31.99
N ASP A 440 -29.20 12.57 -32.97
CA ASP A 440 -29.00 13.92 -33.48
C ASP A 440 -29.70 14.98 -32.62
N HIS A 441 -30.84 14.64 -32.02
CA HIS A 441 -31.63 15.59 -31.23
C HIS A 441 -31.53 15.30 -29.72
N LEU A 442 -31.90 14.10 -29.27
CA LEU A 442 -32.06 13.79 -27.85
C LEU A 442 -30.71 13.73 -27.11
N PHE A 443 -29.81 12.85 -27.54
CA PHE A 443 -28.52 12.64 -26.89
C PHE A 443 -27.59 13.83 -27.07
N SER A 444 -27.61 14.45 -28.25
CA SER A 444 -26.83 15.66 -28.51
C SER A 444 -27.25 16.80 -27.56
N THR A 445 -28.54 16.93 -27.23
CA THR A 445 -29.07 17.94 -26.30
C THR A 445 -28.70 17.65 -24.85
N PHE A 446 -28.95 16.42 -24.38
CA PHE A 446 -28.86 16.12 -22.95
C PHE A 446 -27.51 15.57 -22.45
N ARG A 447 -26.55 15.27 -23.34
CA ARG A 447 -25.25 14.68 -22.98
C ARG A 447 -24.51 15.42 -21.86
N TYR A 448 -24.55 16.75 -21.90
CA TYR A 448 -23.83 17.63 -20.97
C TYR A 448 -24.76 18.25 -19.92
N ASN A 449 -26.05 17.92 -19.95
CA ASN A 449 -27.04 18.47 -19.04
C ASN A 449 -26.76 17.96 -17.62
N MET A 450 -26.51 18.88 -16.70
CA MET A 450 -26.12 18.52 -15.34
C MET A 450 -27.23 17.77 -14.57
N ILE A 451 -28.50 18.05 -14.85
CA ILE A 451 -29.63 17.37 -14.20
C ILE A 451 -29.71 15.93 -14.68
N VAL A 452 -29.53 15.67 -15.98
CA VAL A 452 -29.47 14.31 -16.53
C VAL A 452 -28.26 13.54 -16.01
N ILE A 453 -27.10 14.19 -15.92
CA ILE A 453 -25.91 13.60 -15.30
C ILE A 453 -26.17 13.27 -13.82
N ASN A 454 -26.87 14.14 -13.09
CA ASN A 454 -27.24 13.93 -11.70
C ASN A 454 -28.23 12.78 -11.53
N TYR A 455 -29.20 12.66 -12.44
CA TYR A 455 -30.13 11.53 -12.54
C TYR A 455 -29.37 10.22 -12.75
N PHE A 456 -28.49 10.16 -13.75
CA PHE A 456 -27.65 8.99 -14.01
C PHE A 456 -26.86 8.56 -12.76
N ARG A 457 -26.23 9.53 -12.10
CA ARG A 457 -25.44 9.27 -10.88
C ARG A 457 -26.31 8.78 -9.72
N HIS A 458 -27.51 9.32 -9.59
CA HIS A 458 -28.45 8.98 -8.53
C HIS A 458 -28.95 7.54 -8.65
N TYR A 459 -29.31 7.08 -9.84
CA TYR A 459 -29.91 5.76 -10.03
C TYR A 459 -28.89 4.66 -10.34
N PHE A 460 -27.85 4.95 -11.12
CA PHE A 460 -26.95 3.91 -11.65
C PHE A 460 -25.58 3.85 -10.96
N VAL A 461 -25.07 4.98 -10.44
CA VAL A 461 -23.70 5.07 -9.90
C VAL A 461 -23.67 4.93 -8.39
N PHE A 462 -24.26 5.89 -7.67
CA PHE A 462 -24.12 5.96 -6.21
C PHE A 462 -24.76 4.81 -5.45
N PRO A 463 -25.95 4.30 -5.81
CA PRO A 463 -26.54 3.17 -5.10
C PRO A 463 -25.69 1.91 -5.16
N ARG A 464 -24.91 1.75 -6.24
CA ARG A 464 -23.99 0.63 -6.45
C ARG A 464 -22.64 0.86 -5.80
N GLU A 465 -22.06 2.05 -5.95
CA GLU A 465 -20.64 2.29 -5.64
C GLU A 465 -20.39 3.12 -4.37
N ALA A 466 -21.35 3.94 -3.92
CA ALA A 466 -21.24 4.73 -2.69
C ALA A 466 -21.60 3.86 -1.47
N LYS A 467 -20.79 2.84 -1.25
CA LYS A 467 -20.97 1.86 -0.18
C LYS A 467 -19.84 1.92 0.84
N GLN A 468 -20.16 1.56 2.06
CA GLN A 468 -19.19 1.38 3.14
C GLN A 468 -19.37 0.02 3.79
N PHE A 469 -18.37 -0.44 4.52
CA PHE A 469 -18.50 -1.61 5.38
C PHE A 469 -18.76 -1.14 6.80
N LEU A 470 -19.61 -1.87 7.53
CA LEU A 470 -20.04 -1.53 8.88
C LEU A 470 -18.87 -1.33 9.84
N TYR A 471 -17.81 -2.12 9.69
CA TYR A 471 -16.59 -2.00 10.50
C TYR A 471 -15.34 -2.01 9.62
N LYS A 472 -14.28 -1.40 10.13
CA LYS A 472 -12.94 -1.47 9.54
C LYS A 472 -11.95 -1.84 10.64
N LEU A 473 -11.19 -2.90 10.45
CA LEU A 473 -10.00 -3.18 11.25
C LEU A 473 -8.81 -2.52 10.56
N VAL A 474 -7.99 -1.84 11.34
CA VAL A 474 -6.91 -1.02 10.82
C VAL A 474 -5.67 -1.29 11.64
N THR A 475 -4.54 -1.42 10.95
CA THR A 475 -3.22 -1.47 11.56
C THR A 475 -2.26 -0.68 10.67
N SER A 476 -1.19 -0.19 11.28
CA SER A 476 -0.20 0.66 10.62
C SER A 476 1.18 0.04 10.75
N ALA A 477 2.10 0.49 9.91
CA ALA A 477 3.50 0.10 10.05
C ALA A 477 4.09 0.38 11.43
N TRP A 478 3.58 1.38 12.16
CA TRP A 478 4.04 1.68 13.53
C TRP A 478 3.77 0.55 14.51
N ASP A 479 2.74 -0.27 14.27
CA ASP A 479 2.43 -1.44 15.10
C ASP A 479 3.56 -2.49 15.04
N LEU A 480 4.36 -2.52 13.97
CA LEU A 480 5.55 -3.37 13.88
C LEU A 480 6.58 -3.01 14.96
N SER A 481 6.70 -1.72 15.24
CA SER A 481 7.66 -1.15 16.19
C SER A 481 7.13 -1.09 17.63
N SER A 482 5.97 -1.69 17.92
CA SER A 482 5.29 -1.58 19.22
C SER A 482 6.23 -1.80 20.41
N SER A 483 6.10 -0.94 21.43
CA SER A 483 6.82 -1.02 22.71
C SER A 483 6.52 -2.30 23.51
N LEU A 484 5.52 -3.09 23.10
CA LEU A 484 5.20 -4.39 23.68
C LEU A 484 6.24 -5.48 23.36
N ARG A 485 7.17 -5.23 22.42
CA ARG A 485 8.25 -6.17 22.10
C ARG A 485 9.32 -6.16 23.20
N SER A 486 9.74 -7.36 23.62
CA SER A 486 10.74 -7.54 24.68
C SER A 486 12.18 -7.48 24.18
N LYS A 487 12.39 -7.56 22.87
CA LYS A 487 13.72 -7.50 22.23
C LYS A 487 13.87 -6.19 21.47
N ILE A 488 15.11 -5.71 21.39
CA ILE A 488 15.46 -4.49 20.66
C ILE A 488 15.26 -4.72 19.17
N ILE A 489 14.47 -3.86 18.53
CA ILE A 489 14.32 -3.81 17.08
C ILE A 489 15.52 -3.03 16.51
N THR A 490 16.11 -3.53 15.43
CA THR A 490 17.22 -2.84 14.74
C THR A 490 16.77 -2.52 13.32
N GLY A 491 16.83 -1.26 12.92
CA GLY A 491 16.48 -0.81 11.57
C GLY A 491 17.71 -0.26 10.85
N PHE A 492 17.78 -0.46 9.54
CA PHE A 492 18.76 0.16 8.67
C PHE A 492 18.02 0.96 7.60
N SER A 493 18.54 2.11 7.22
CA SER A 493 18.05 2.87 6.07
C SER A 493 19.22 3.52 5.35
N GLY A 494 19.11 3.59 4.02
CA GLY A 494 20.03 4.36 3.19
C GLY A 494 19.76 5.87 3.17
N THR A 495 18.63 6.35 3.71
CA THR A 495 18.22 7.77 3.64
C THR A 495 17.80 8.34 4.99
N ASN A 496 17.81 9.67 5.11
CA ASN A 496 17.40 10.40 6.32
C ASN A 496 16.14 11.26 6.11
N ASP A 497 15.47 11.14 4.97
CA ASP A 497 14.44 12.08 4.51
C ASP A 497 13.17 12.06 5.38
N THR A 498 12.90 10.96 6.08
CA THR A 498 11.65 10.75 6.84
C THR A 498 11.87 10.62 8.35
N GLN A 499 13.02 11.05 8.87
CA GLN A 499 13.36 11.00 10.30
C GLN A 499 12.25 11.54 11.22
N LEU A 500 11.66 12.68 10.85
CA LEU A 500 10.59 13.33 11.63
C LEU A 500 9.26 12.54 11.63
N LEU A 501 9.12 11.55 10.75
CA LEU A 501 7.93 10.72 10.59
C LEU A 501 8.07 9.34 11.25
N LEU A 502 9.22 9.03 11.85
CA LEU A 502 9.41 7.79 12.59
C LEU A 502 8.60 7.79 13.91
N PRO A 503 8.19 6.60 14.39
CA PRO A 503 7.59 6.47 15.72
C PRO A 503 8.44 7.11 16.82
N VAL A 504 7.79 7.82 17.75
CA VAL A 504 8.45 8.66 18.78
C VAL A 504 9.47 7.89 19.64
N HIS A 505 9.25 6.59 19.86
CA HIS A 505 10.16 5.75 20.66
C HIS A 505 11.35 5.20 19.87
N ILE A 506 11.40 5.40 18.56
CA ILE A 506 12.54 5.01 17.73
C ILE A 506 13.59 6.12 17.78
N ARG A 507 14.82 5.71 18.06
CA ARG A 507 15.98 6.60 18.06
C ARG A 507 16.83 6.27 16.86
N GLN A 508 17.03 7.26 16.00
CA GLN A 508 17.95 7.16 14.89
C GLN A 508 19.38 7.46 15.37
N TYR A 509 20.35 6.70 14.85
CA TYR A 509 21.76 6.89 15.17
C TYR A 509 22.55 6.98 13.85
N ASP A 510 22.74 8.22 13.40
CA ASP A 510 23.44 8.50 12.15
C ASP A 510 24.96 8.30 12.35
N LEU A 511 25.56 7.47 11.50
CA LEU A 511 26.99 7.24 11.51
C LEU A 511 27.73 8.47 10.95
N PRO A 512 28.69 9.09 11.68
CA PRO A 512 29.40 10.28 11.22
C PRO A 512 30.05 10.11 9.84
N GLU A 513 30.52 8.90 9.52
CA GLU A 513 31.17 8.58 8.24
C GLU A 513 30.21 8.65 7.05
N LEU A 514 28.91 8.44 7.29
CA LEU A 514 27.85 8.42 6.26
C LEU A 514 27.07 9.75 6.17
N GLN A 515 27.43 10.78 6.94
CA GLN A 515 26.77 12.09 6.81
C GLN A 515 27.00 12.76 5.45
N LYS A 516 28.06 12.35 4.72
CA LYS A 516 28.41 12.93 3.42
C LYS A 516 27.64 12.32 2.25
N THR A 517 27.01 11.15 2.40
CA THR A 517 26.40 10.43 1.28
C THR A 517 25.23 11.18 0.64
N ASP A 518 24.45 11.92 1.42
CA ASP A 518 23.35 12.76 0.90
C ASP A 518 23.88 13.87 -0.02
N ALA A 519 25.02 14.47 0.34
CA ALA A 519 25.69 15.49 -0.46
C ALA A 519 26.34 14.92 -1.73
N ILE A 520 26.64 13.62 -1.79
CA ILE A 520 27.21 12.97 -2.99
C ILE A 520 26.21 12.95 -4.13
N VAL A 521 24.92 12.74 -3.86
CA VAL A 521 23.88 12.76 -4.90
C VAL A 521 23.78 14.17 -5.50
N VAL A 522 23.70 15.19 -4.64
CA VAL A 522 23.68 16.60 -5.08
C VAL A 522 24.95 16.95 -5.86
N ASN A 523 26.12 16.58 -5.37
CA ASN A 523 27.38 16.82 -6.05
C ASN A 523 27.47 16.09 -7.40
N ASN A 524 26.91 14.88 -7.50
CA ASN A 524 26.82 14.15 -8.76
C ASN A 524 25.86 14.81 -9.75
N LEU A 525 24.73 15.34 -9.28
CA LEU A 525 23.77 16.08 -10.11
C LEU A 525 24.37 17.39 -10.63
N LEU A 526 25.15 18.09 -9.81
CA LEU A 526 25.83 19.34 -10.15
C LEU A 526 27.13 19.18 -10.97
N LYS A 527 27.46 17.96 -11.43
CA LYS A 527 28.61 17.79 -12.34
C LYS A 527 28.31 18.46 -13.66
N SER A 528 29.29 19.19 -14.20
CA SER A 528 29.20 19.92 -15.49
C SER A 528 28.69 19.07 -16.66
N LYS A 529 28.97 17.76 -16.67
CA LYS A 529 28.45 16.82 -17.67
C LYS A 529 26.91 16.70 -17.69
N ASN A 530 26.23 17.05 -16.61
CA ASN A 530 24.77 17.08 -16.50
C ASN A 530 24.19 18.45 -16.82
N GLU A 531 24.99 19.48 -17.14
CA GLU A 531 24.47 20.82 -17.44
C GLU A 531 23.96 20.93 -18.90
N ASN A 532 24.33 19.99 -19.76
CA ASN A 532 23.99 19.98 -21.18
C ASN A 532 22.82 19.03 -21.48
N TYR A 533 21.61 19.42 -21.09
CA TYR A 533 20.39 18.73 -21.55
C TYR A 533 19.94 19.33 -22.88
N GLN A 534 19.88 18.51 -23.94
CA GLN A 534 19.16 18.88 -25.16
C GLN A 534 17.68 18.53 -25.00
N PHE A 535 16.81 19.52 -25.17
CA PHE A 535 15.38 19.29 -25.27
C PHE A 535 15.09 18.52 -26.56
N LEU A 536 14.65 17.26 -26.44
CA LEU A 536 14.13 16.51 -27.58
C LEU A 536 12.76 17.10 -27.93
N TYR A 537 12.68 17.79 -29.06
CA TYR A 537 11.40 18.17 -29.63
C TYR A 537 10.58 16.91 -29.89
N PRO A 538 9.28 16.88 -29.54
CA PRO A 538 8.40 15.81 -29.98
C PRO A 538 8.45 15.77 -31.51
N SER A 539 8.86 14.64 -32.08
CA SER A 539 8.76 14.39 -33.51
C SER A 539 7.31 14.62 -33.94
N MET A 540 7.11 15.56 -34.88
CA MET A 540 5.81 15.91 -35.46
C MET A 540 5.05 14.71 -36.01
#